data_AF-A0ABD6XJM9-F1
#
_entry.id   AF-A0ABD6XJM9-F1
#
_cell.length_a   1.000
_cell.length_b   1.000
_cell.length_c   1.000
_cell.angle_alpha   90.00
_cell.angle_beta   90.00
_cell.angle_gamma   90.00
#
_symmetry.space_group_name_H-M   'P 1'
#
loop_
_entity.id
_entity.type
_entity.pdbx_description
1 polymer ?
#
loop_
_entity_poly.entity_id
_entity_poly.type
_entity_poly.pdbx_seq_one_letter_code
_entity_poly.pdbx_strand_id
1 'polypeptide(L)' 'MKHRTHIYYAPEQKEIIWDRYKQGDSPHDIARMFDRYHSSIMPTIHQTGGYYPLVRKRHRLDLSHDESEKISR' A
#
# COMPACT_ATOMS: atom_id res chain seq x y z
N MET A 1 -17.57 -9.72 22.15
CA MET A 1 -16.15 -9.64 21.73
C MET A 1 -15.91 -8.25 21.16
N LYS A 2 -14.91 -7.50 21.65
CA LYS A 2 -14.65 -6.12 21.20
C LYS A 2 -13.75 -6.21 19.95
N HIS A 3 -14.35 -6.13 18.76
CA HIS A 3 -13.57 -6.16 17.52
C HIS A 3 -12.76 -4.87 17.40
N ARG A 4 -11.45 -5.01 17.23
CA ARG A 4 -10.57 -3.88 16.99
C ARG A 4 -10.88 -3.35 15.59
N THR A 5 -11.30 -2.08 15.50
CA THR A 5 -11.67 -1.46 14.23
C THR A 5 -10.48 -1.50 13.27
N HIS A 6 -10.67 -2.09 12.09
CA HIS A 6 -9.66 -2.11 11.04
C HIS A 6 -9.45 -0.69 10.52
N ILE A 7 -8.23 -0.19 10.61
CA ILE A 7 -7.88 1.15 10.14
C ILE A 7 -7.37 1.04 8.71
N TYR A 8 -7.96 1.80 7.81
CA TYR A 8 -7.47 1.95 6.45
C TYR A 8 -6.51 3.12 6.39
N TYR A 9 -5.26 2.86 6.00
CA TYR A 9 -4.29 3.91 5.72
C TYR A 9 -4.56 4.56 4.36
N ALA A 10 -4.43 5.88 4.30
CA ALA A 10 -4.43 6.63 3.05
C ALA A 10 -3.26 6.16 2.15
N PRO A 11 -3.36 6.31 0.81
CA PRO A 11 -2.29 5.93 -0.10
C PRO A 11 -0.95 6.60 0.24
N GLU A 12 -0.96 7.89 0.63
CA GLU A 12 0.22 8.63 1.07
C GLU A 12 0.87 8.01 2.32
N GLN A 13 0.05 7.60 3.28
CA GLN A 13 0.53 6.94 4.51
C GLN A 13 1.12 5.56 4.21
N LYS A 14 0.52 4.81 3.27
CA LYS A 14 1.07 3.54 2.80
C LYS A 14 2.44 3.74 2.15
N GLU A 15 2.63 4.83 1.41
CA GLU A 15 3.92 5.18 0.78
C GLU A 15 5.02 5.35 1.82
N ILE A 16 4.72 6.12 2.88
CA ILE A 16 5.66 6.35 3.99
C ILE A 16 5.97 5.04 4.73
N ILE A 17 4.94 4.22 5.00
CA ILE A 17 5.12 2.91 5.65
C ILE A 17 6.05 2.03 4.83
N TRP A 18 5.86 2.02 3.51
CA TRP A 18 6.68 1.21 2.62
C TRP A 18 8.10 1.78 2.53
N ASP A 19 8.26 3.06 2.20
CA ASP A 19 9.58 3.68 2.03
C ASP A 19 10.51 3.39 3.21
N ARG A 20 10.00 3.48 4.44
CA ARG A 20 10.73 3.12 5.65
C ARG A 20 10.96 1.61 5.82
N TYR A 21 9.97 0.78 5.51
CA TYR A 21 10.16 -0.67 5.53
C TYR A 21 11.24 -1.12 4.52
N LYS A 22 11.35 -0.44 3.37
CA LYS A 22 12.43 -0.66 2.38
C LYS A 22 13.79 -0.21 2.89
N GLN A 23 13.84 0.87 3.66
CA GLN A 23 15.05 1.35 4.33
C GLN A 23 15.52 0.39 5.44
N GLY A 24 14.69 -0.57 5.83
CA GLY A 24 15.00 -1.57 6.86
C GLY A 24 14.48 -1.21 8.25
N ASP A 25 13.64 -0.17 8.36
CA ASP A 25 13.02 0.19 9.63
C ASP A 25 12.10 -0.93 10.12
N SER A 26 12.15 -1.19 11.43
CA SER A 26 11.27 -2.16 12.06
C SER A 26 9.80 -1.69 11.97
N PRO A 27 8.83 -2.60 11.76
CA PRO A 27 7.41 -2.27 11.87
C PRO A 27 7.05 -1.58 13.20
N HIS A 28 7.83 -1.78 14.26
CA HIS A 28 7.60 -1.10 15.54
C HIS A 28 7.88 0.40 15.46
N ASP A 29 8.97 0.79 14.81
CA ASP A 29 9.39 2.19 14.70
C ASP A 29 8.51 2.94 13.71
N ILE A 30 8.16 2.29 12.59
CA ILE A 30 7.21 2.82 11.61
C ILE A 30 5.85 3.06 12.28
N ALA A 31 5.34 2.10 13.06
CA ALA A 31 4.05 2.27 13.73
C ALA A 31 4.07 3.39 14.78
N ARG A 32 5.20 3.54 15.50
CA ARG A 32 5.38 4.61 16.48
C ARG A 32 5.27 6.01 15.84
N MET A 33 5.69 6.18 14.58
CA MET A 33 5.54 7.46 13.86
C MET A 33 4.09 7.83 13.58
N PHE A 34 3.21 6.85 13.48
CA PHE A 34 1.77 7.07 13.32
C PHE A 34 1.02 7.11 14.66
N ASP A 35 1.73 7.04 15.80
CA ASP A 35 1.15 6.85 17.13
C ASP A 35 0.26 5.58 17.20
N ARG A 36 0.72 4.50 16.55
CA ARG A 36 -0.01 3.23 16.43
C ARG A 36 0.83 2.04 16.88
N TYR A 37 0.13 0.91 17.04
CA TYR A 37 0.74 -0.38 17.33
C TYR A 37 1.18 -1.09 16.03
N HIS A 38 2.33 -1.79 16.06
CA HIS A 38 2.88 -2.50 14.89
C HIS A 38 1.89 -3.49 14.26
N SER A 39 1.02 -4.10 15.08
CA SER A 39 -0.04 -5.02 14.63
C SER A 39 -0.99 -4.38 13.60
N SER A 40 -1.13 -3.05 13.61
CA SER A 40 -2.01 -2.34 12.69
C SER A 40 -1.39 -2.12 11.31
N ILE A 41 -0.07 -2.06 11.20
CA ILE A 41 0.62 -1.90 9.91
C ILE A 41 1.05 -3.24 9.28
N MET A 42 1.22 -4.31 10.06
CA MET A 42 1.52 -5.65 9.54
C MET A 42 0.57 -6.09 8.41
N PRO A 43 -0.76 -6.01 8.54
CA PRO A 43 -1.64 -6.38 7.43
C PRO A 43 -1.42 -5.52 6.18
N THR A 44 -0.99 -4.26 6.30
CA THR A 44 -0.70 -3.40 5.15
C THR A 44 0.56 -3.86 4.40
N ILE A 45 1.60 -4.26 5.14
CA ILE A 45 2.86 -4.78 4.58
C ILE A 45 2.64 -6.18 3.98
N HIS A 46 1.95 -7.06 4.71
CA HIS A 46 1.73 -8.46 4.33
C HIS A 46 0.69 -8.63 3.20
N GLN A 47 -0.39 -7.84 3.21
CA GLN A 47 -1.43 -7.92 2.17
C GLN A 47 -0.90 -7.56 0.79
N THR A 48 0.21 -6.83 0.74
CA THR A 48 0.86 -6.48 -0.52
C THR A 48 2.05 -7.39 -0.85
N GLY A 49 2.32 -8.43 -0.05
CA GLY A 49 3.29 -9.49 -0.37
C GLY A 49 4.73 -9.02 -0.53
N GLY A 50 5.11 -7.87 0.04
CA GLY A 50 6.44 -7.30 -0.20
C GLY A 50 6.55 -6.44 -1.47
N TYR A 51 5.44 -6.16 -2.16
CA TYR A 51 5.35 -5.15 -3.21
C TYR A 51 4.58 -3.92 -2.71
N TYR A 52 4.83 -2.72 -3.26
CA TYR A 52 4.00 -1.54 -2.97
C TYR A 52 2.76 -1.59 -3.86
N PRO A 53 1.53 -1.42 -3.35
CA PRO A 53 0.37 -1.43 -4.21
C PRO A 53 0.41 -0.11 -4.96
N LEU A 54 0.67 -0.16 -6.27
CA LEU A 54 0.63 1.02 -7.13
C LEU A 54 -0.63 1.80 -6.76
N VAL A 55 -0.46 3.08 -6.37
CA VAL A 55 -1.58 3.99 -6.16
C VAL A 55 -2.51 3.79 -7.34
N ARG A 56 -3.75 3.36 -7.08
CA ARG A 56 -4.77 3.18 -8.11
C ARG A 56 -5.07 4.55 -8.72
N LYS A 57 -4.21 5.00 -9.63
CA LYS A 57 -4.48 6.12 -10.51
C LYS A 57 -5.53 5.61 -11.46
N ARG A 58 -6.74 6.15 -11.37
CA ARG A 58 -7.65 6.08 -12.50
C ARG A 58 -6.91 6.71 -13.67
N HIS A 59 -6.68 5.91 -14.69
CA HIS A 59 -6.01 6.32 -15.90
C HIS A 59 -6.81 7.47 -16.53
N ARG A 60 -6.15 8.57 -16.93
CA ARG A 60 -6.81 9.77 -17.48
C ARG A 60 -7.33 9.55 -18.92
N LEU A 61 -7.49 8.30 -19.33
CA LEU A 61 -7.95 7.92 -20.66
C LEU A 61 -9.00 6.82 -20.49
N ASP A 62 -10.18 7.23 -20.05
CA ASP A 62 -11.37 6.85 -20.82
C ASP A 62 -11.14 7.41 -22.24
N LEU A 63 -10.92 6.66 -23.32
CA LEU A 63 -10.78 5.23 -23.62
C LEU A 63 -9.99 5.14 -24.95
N SER A 64 -9.31 4.03 -25.25
CA SER A 64 -9.59 3.35 -26.54
C SER A 64 -9.04 1.93 -26.58
N HIS A 65 -9.91 0.98 -26.96
CA HIS A 65 -9.65 -0.45 -27.15
C HIS A 65 -8.73 -0.75 -28.35
N ASP A 66 -8.37 0.26 -29.14
CA ASP A 66 -7.70 0.13 -30.45
C ASP A 66 -6.19 -0.13 -30.38
N GLU A 67 -5.54 0.14 -29.24
CA GLU A 67 -4.06 0.10 -29.10
C GLU A 67 -3.55 -1.15 -28.36
N SER A 68 -4.36 -2.21 -28.22
CA SER A 68 -3.96 -3.45 -27.52
C SER A 68 -3.63 -4.63 -28.45
N GLU A 69 -3.64 -4.42 -29.77
CA GLU A 69 -3.47 -5.51 -30.75
C GLU A 69 -2.05 -5.61 -31.35
N LYS A 70 -1.07 -4.86 -30.82
CA LYS A 70 0.28 -4.79 -31.43
C LYS A 70 1.44 -5.31 -30.59
N ILE A 71 1.20 -5.64 -29.30
CA ILE A 71 2.27 -6.08 -28.37
C ILE A 71 2.12 -7.56 -27.99
N SER A 72 1.17 -8.28 -28.57
CA SER A 72 1.09 -9.75 -28.44
C SER A 72 1.51 -10.40 -29.75
N ARG A 73 2.80 -10.41 -30.02
CA ARG A 73 3.43 -11.25 -31.04
C ARG A 73 4.48 -12.13 -30.40
#